data_AF-A0AAD7ANQ4-F1
#
_entry.id   AF-A0AAD7ANQ4-F1
#
_cell.length_a   1.000
_cell.length_b   1.000
_cell.length_c   1.000
_cell.angle_alpha   90.00
_cell.angle_beta   90.00
_cell.angle_gamma   90.00
#
_symmetry.space_group_name_H-M   'P 1'
#
loop_
_entity.id
_entity.type
_entity.pdbx_description
1 polymer ?
#
loop_
_entity_poly.entity_id
_entity_poly.type
_entity_poly.pdbx_seq_one_letter_code
_entity_poly.pdbx_strand_id
1 'polypeptide(L)'
;GLRKFELDDHEWKVVGDLVYVFKMATLFFSSDTISSISNGISAIDTIDDILQSQGDRKLQPAVLREVALALGRATLQHYYQKTNASDIHRLALVLHPSSKLEYYRTSGFDSDWFSGTENILRK
;
A
#
# COMPACT_ATOMS: atom_id res chain seq x y z
N GLY A 1 -32.28 -5.14 11.90
CA GLY A 1 -31.37 -4.46 12.84
C GLY A 1 -29.92 -4.76 12.47
N LEU A 2 -28.99 -3.87 12.82
CA LEU A 2 -27.56 -3.98 12.45
C LEU A 2 -26.81 -5.10 13.19
N ARG A 3 -27.37 -5.65 14.29
CA ARG A 3 -26.79 -6.78 15.06
C ARG A 3 -26.49 -8.04 14.25
N LYS A 4 -27.11 -8.23 13.09
CA LYS A 4 -26.79 -9.35 12.18
C LYS A 4 -25.42 -9.23 11.49
N PHE A 5 -24.77 -8.07 11.62
CA PHE A 5 -23.45 -7.76 11.08
C PHE A 5 -22.40 -7.58 12.19
N GLU A 6 -22.76 -7.84 13.46
CA GLU A 6 -21.77 -7.88 14.53
C GLU A 6 -20.86 -9.07 14.31
N LEU A 7 -19.55 -8.81 14.39
CA LEU A 7 -18.53 -9.85 14.37
C LEU A 7 -18.53 -10.56 15.72
N ASP A 8 -18.38 -11.88 15.70
CA ASP A 8 -18.13 -12.66 16.91
C ASP A 8 -16.67 -12.52 17.40
N ASP A 9 -16.38 -13.03 18.60
CA ASP A 9 -15.05 -12.91 19.22
C ASP A 9 -13.93 -13.51 18.35
N HIS A 10 -14.23 -14.54 17.56
CA HIS A 10 -13.28 -15.18 16.67
C HIS A 10 -13.06 -14.35 15.40
N GLU A 11 -14.12 -13.82 14.80
CA GLU A 11 -14.06 -12.90 13.67
C GLU A 11 -13.31 -11.60 14.04
N TRP A 12 -13.53 -11.08 15.25
CA TRP A 12 -12.78 -9.95 15.79
C TRP A 12 -11.29 -10.24 15.91
N LYS A 13 -10.92 -11.46 16.32
CA LYS A 13 -9.51 -11.86 16.41
C LYS A 13 -8.84 -11.85 15.04
N VAL A 14 -9.53 -12.35 14.01
CA VAL A 14 -9.05 -12.32 12.61
C VAL A 14 -8.87 -10.90 12.10
N VAL A 15 -9.82 -10.00 12.39
CA VAL A 15 -9.70 -8.58 12.04
C VAL A 15 -8.56 -7.92 12.81
N GLY A 16 -8.33 -8.29 14.07
CA GLY A 16 -7.25 -7.77 14.90
C GLY A 16 -5.86 -7.99 14.29
N ASP A 17 -5.60 -9.18 13.75
CA ASP A 17 -4.33 -9.50 13.09
C ASP A 17 -4.11 -8.63 11.83
N LEU A 18 -5.17 -8.38 11.06
CA LEU A 18 -5.13 -7.50 9.89
C LEU A 18 -4.89 -6.03 10.28
N VAL A 19 -5.62 -5.55 11.29
CA VAL A 19 -5.47 -4.18 11.82
C VAL A 19 -4.06 -3.95 12.36
N TYR A 20 -3.42 -4.98 12.91
CA TYR A 20 -2.05 -4.88 13.40
C TYR A 20 -1.06 -4.52 12.29
N VAL A 21 -1.18 -5.10 11.08
CA VAL A 21 -0.31 -4.77 9.93
C VAL A 21 -0.43 -3.29 9.56
N PHE A 22 -1.65 -2.77 9.44
CA PHE A 22 -1.89 -1.36 9.13
C PHE A 22 -1.45 -0.43 10.26
N LYS A 23 -1.61 -0.85 11.52
CA LYS A 23 -1.12 -0.11 12.69
C LYS A 23 0.40 0.02 12.65
N MET A 24 1.13 -1.05 12.35
CA MET A 24 2.60 -1.01 12.26
C MET A 24 3.07 -0.06 11.17
N ALA A 25 2.45 -0.09 10.00
CA ALA A 25 2.73 0.86 8.92
C ALA A 25 2.44 2.31 9.34
N THR A 26 1.30 2.55 9.99
CA THR A 26 0.90 3.88 10.46
C THR A 26 1.90 4.41 11.49
N LEU A 27 2.32 3.57 12.44
CA LEU A 27 3.30 3.94 13.46
C LEU A 27 4.66 4.25 12.85
N PHE A 28 5.12 3.46 11.87
CA PHE A 28 6.35 3.73 11.14
C PHE A 28 6.33 5.15 10.54
N PHE A 29 5.29 5.48 9.78
CA PHE A 29 5.15 6.81 9.18
C PHE A 29 4.92 7.94 10.19
N SER A 30 4.27 7.65 11.32
CA SER A 30 4.02 8.65 12.37
C SER A 30 5.27 8.92 13.23
N SER A 31 6.18 7.95 13.31
CA SER A 31 7.43 8.06 14.07
C SER A 31 8.57 8.71 13.31
N ASP A 32 8.46 8.77 11.97
CA ASP A 32 9.52 9.29 11.11
C ASP A 32 9.43 10.82 11.02
N THR A 33 10.50 11.51 11.42
CA THR A 33 10.59 12.97 11.37
C THR A 33 10.70 13.48 9.93
N ILE A 34 11.03 12.61 8.98
CA ILE A 34 11.14 12.92 7.55
C ILE A 34 10.39 11.84 6.78
N SER A 35 9.05 11.89 6.81
CA SER A 35 8.23 11.14 5.86
C SER A 35 8.49 11.68 4.45
N SER A 36 9.46 11.07 3.75
CA SER A 36 9.70 11.40 2.36
C SER A 36 8.58 10.78 1.53
N ILE A 37 8.07 11.53 0.57
CA ILE A 37 7.07 11.05 -0.40
C ILE A 37 7.58 9.78 -1.14
N SER A 38 8.91 9.58 -1.21
CA SER A 38 9.54 8.38 -1.77
C SER A 38 9.43 7.15 -0.86
N ASN A 39 9.45 7.31 0.47
CA ASN A 39 9.28 6.20 1.43
C ASN A 39 7.87 5.62 1.37
N GLY A 40 6.90 6.42 0.90
CA GLY A 40 5.51 6.02 0.68
C GLY A 40 5.36 4.77 -0.19
N ILE A 41 6.11 4.68 -1.29
CA ILE A 41 6.00 3.54 -2.22
C ILE A 41 6.57 2.27 -1.62
N SER A 42 7.79 2.30 -1.08
CA SER A 42 8.38 1.10 -0.49
C SER A 42 7.55 0.56 0.67
N ALA A 43 6.90 1.43 1.45
CA ALA A 43 6.00 0.96 2.50
C ALA A 43 4.71 0.37 1.95
N ILE A 44 4.12 0.96 0.89
CA ILE A 44 2.93 0.40 0.26
C ILE A 44 3.23 -0.98 -0.34
N ASP A 45 4.36 -1.14 -1.04
CA ASP A 45 4.81 -2.43 -1.55
C ASP A 45 5.06 -3.43 -0.42
N THR A 46 5.70 -2.99 0.67
CA THR A 46 5.95 -3.84 1.85
C THR A 46 4.64 -4.30 2.48
N ILE A 47 3.63 -3.42 2.57
CA ILE A 47 2.30 -3.76 3.08
C ILE A 47 1.64 -4.76 2.13
N ASP A 48 1.69 -4.54 0.82
CA ASP A 48 1.08 -5.46 -0.15
C ASP A 48 1.75 -6.85 -0.09
N ASP A 49 3.08 -6.93 -0.02
CA ASP A 49 3.84 -8.18 0.16
C ASP A 49 3.48 -8.90 1.47
N ILE A 50 3.34 -8.15 2.58
CA ILE A 50 2.88 -8.72 3.86
C ILE A 50 1.46 -9.25 3.70
N LEU A 51 0.54 -8.49 3.10
CA LEU A 51 -0.84 -8.92 2.89
C LEU A 51 -0.92 -10.12 1.93
N GLN A 52 -0.02 -10.24 0.95
CA GLN A 52 0.12 -11.39 0.05
C GLN A 52 0.61 -12.64 0.80
N SER A 53 1.69 -12.52 1.57
CA SER A 53 2.27 -13.63 2.33
C SER A 53 1.39 -14.12 3.48
N GLN A 54 0.53 -13.27 4.07
CA GLN A 54 -0.42 -13.67 5.10
C GLN A 54 -1.62 -14.48 4.55
N GLY A 55 -1.84 -14.46 3.22
CA GLY A 55 -2.87 -15.29 2.56
C GLY A 55 -2.63 -16.80 2.74
N ASP A 56 -1.37 -17.22 2.80
CA ASP A 56 -0.96 -18.62 2.84
C ASP A 56 -0.95 -19.25 4.24
N ARG A 57 -1.09 -18.46 5.31
CA ARG A 57 -1.16 -19.00 6.66
C ARG A 57 -2.51 -19.70 6.86
N LYS A 58 -2.54 -21.03 6.73
CA LYS A 58 -3.64 -21.87 7.25
C LYS A 58 -3.99 -21.39 8.66
N LEU A 59 -5.23 -20.92 8.89
CA LEU A 59 -5.97 -20.89 10.18
C LEU A 59 -7.17 -19.92 10.08
N GLN A 60 -8.35 -20.49 9.78
CA GLN A 60 -9.75 -20.05 10.07
C GLN A 60 -10.23 -18.64 9.61
N PRO A 61 -11.56 -18.40 9.63
CA PRO A 61 -12.46 -18.75 8.52
C PRO A 61 -11.96 -18.07 7.24
N ALA A 62 -11.43 -18.86 6.30
CA ALA A 62 -10.71 -18.37 5.12
C ALA A 62 -11.44 -17.22 4.41
N VAL A 63 -12.77 -17.29 4.31
CA VAL A 63 -13.61 -16.30 3.62
C VAL A 63 -13.55 -14.91 4.25
N LEU A 64 -13.69 -14.75 5.56
CA LEU A 64 -13.70 -13.42 6.19
C LEU A 64 -12.33 -12.77 6.14
N ARG A 65 -11.28 -13.58 6.34
CA ARG A 65 -9.91 -13.11 6.20
C ARG A 65 -9.60 -12.72 4.76
N GLU A 66 -9.96 -13.54 3.78
CA GLU A 66 -9.77 -13.25 2.36
C GLU A 66 -10.53 -12.00 1.93
N VAL A 67 -11.78 -11.83 2.37
CA VAL A 67 -12.58 -10.64 2.09
C VAL A 67 -11.96 -9.40 2.73
N ALA A 68 -11.54 -9.48 3.99
CA ALA A 68 -10.90 -8.36 4.69
C ALA A 68 -9.54 -7.98 4.06
N LEU A 69 -8.74 -8.97 3.68
CA LEU A 69 -7.49 -8.78 2.93
C LEU A 69 -7.75 -8.12 1.57
N ALA A 70 -8.74 -8.62 0.82
CA ALA A 70 -9.12 -8.06 -0.48
C ALA A 70 -9.58 -6.61 -0.36
N LEU A 71 -10.40 -6.28 0.64
CA LEU A 71 -10.83 -4.90 0.92
C LEU A 71 -9.66 -4.01 1.34
N GLY A 72 -8.76 -4.51 2.18
CA GLY A 72 -7.53 -3.80 2.57
C GLY A 72 -6.65 -3.47 1.37
N ARG A 73 -6.40 -4.44 0.49
CA ARG A 73 -5.64 -4.24 -0.75
C ARG A 73 -6.33 -3.29 -1.72
N ALA A 74 -7.64 -3.44 -1.93
CA ALA A 74 -8.39 -2.54 -2.81
C ALA A 74 -8.33 -1.08 -2.32
N THR A 75 -8.39 -0.89 -1.00
CA THR A 75 -8.25 0.43 -0.37
C THR A 75 -6.83 0.97 -0.56
N LEU A 76 -5.81 0.15 -0.32
CA LEU A 76 -4.40 0.52 -0.51
C LEU A 76 -4.13 0.92 -1.97
N GLN A 77 -4.59 0.10 -2.93
CA GLN A 77 -4.46 0.35 -4.36
C GLN A 77 -5.15 1.65 -4.79
N HIS A 78 -6.32 1.96 -4.23
CA HIS A 78 -7.02 3.21 -4.53
C HIS A 78 -6.21 4.44 -4.12
N TYR A 79 -5.62 4.43 -2.92
CA TYR A 79 -4.78 5.54 -2.47
C TYR A 79 -3.43 5.58 -3.19
N TYR A 80 -2.90 4.42 -3.57
CA TYR A 80 -1.71 4.33 -4.41
C TYR A 80 -1.92 4.99 -5.77
N GLN A 81 -3.02 4.69 -6.46
CA GLN A 81 -3.38 5.31 -7.74
C GLN A 81 -3.49 6.84 -7.61
N LYS A 82 -4.12 7.33 -6.53
CA LYS A 82 -4.24 8.77 -6.27
C LYS A 82 -2.89 9.42 -6.00
N THR A 83 -2.05 8.78 -5.20
CA THR A 83 -0.71 9.27 -4.88
C THR A 83 0.15 9.31 -6.14
N ASN A 84 0.08 8.28 -6.98
CA ASN A 84 0.85 8.17 -8.22
C ASN A 84 0.37 9.07 -9.37
N ALA A 85 -0.83 9.64 -9.24
CA ALA A 85 -1.35 10.65 -10.15
C ALA A 85 -0.82 12.08 -9.86
N SER A 86 -0.18 12.29 -8.70
CA SER A 86 0.37 13.59 -8.30
C SER A 86 1.73 13.86 -8.94
N ASP A 87 1.85 14.95 -9.68
CA ASP A 87 3.12 15.38 -10.30
C ASP A 87 4.24 15.59 -9.26
N ILE A 88 3.90 16.08 -8.06
CA ILE A 88 4.85 16.25 -6.96
C ILE A 88 5.40 14.88 -6.51
N HIS A 89 4.53 13.87 -6.46
CA HIS A 89 4.95 12.51 -6.12
C HIS A 89 5.87 11.92 -7.19
N ARG A 90 5.51 12.08 -8.47
CA ARG A 90 6.33 11.64 -9.60
C ARG A 90 7.70 12.28 -9.61
N LEU A 91 7.77 13.59 -9.37
CA LEU A 91 9.04 14.32 -9.29
C LEU A 91 9.88 13.88 -8.09
N ALA A 92 9.27 13.76 -6.90
CA ALA A 92 9.97 13.29 -5.70
C ALA A 92 10.61 11.92 -5.93
N LEU A 93 9.92 11.04 -6.66
CA LEU A 93 10.39 9.71 -7.01
C LEU A 93 11.55 9.69 -8.01
N VAL A 94 11.46 10.48 -9.08
CA VAL A 94 12.52 10.56 -10.11
C VAL A 94 13.77 11.25 -9.56
N LEU A 95 13.60 12.22 -8.65
CA LEU A 95 14.70 12.96 -8.03
C LEU A 95 15.28 12.28 -6.78
N HIS A 96 14.69 11.19 -6.31
CA HIS A 96 15.15 10.52 -5.10
C HIS A 96 16.52 9.82 -5.33
N PRO A 97 17.55 10.08 -4.51
CA PRO A 97 18.93 9.61 -4.77
C PRO A 97 19.08 8.09 -4.82
N SER A 98 18.20 7.36 -4.14
CA SER A 98 18.25 5.90 -4.04
C SER A 98 17.29 5.20 -4.99
N SER A 99 16.42 5.94 -5.68
CA SER A 99 15.42 5.38 -6.59
C SER A 99 16.08 5.07 -7.93
N LYS A 100 16.53 3.82 -8.10
CA LYS A 100 17.02 3.35 -9.39
C LYS A 100 15.86 3.38 -10.38
N LEU A 101 16.05 4.03 -11.52
CA LEU A 101 15.20 3.92 -12.72
C LEU A 101 14.82 2.45 -13.04
N GLU A 102 15.68 1.52 -12.63
CA GLU A 102 15.46 0.08 -12.71
C GLU A 102 14.20 -0.41 -11.98
N TYR A 103 13.93 0.06 -10.75
CA TYR A 103 12.71 -0.33 -10.02
C TYR A 103 11.47 0.01 -10.86
N TYR A 104 11.42 1.18 -11.46
CA TYR A 104 10.29 1.59 -12.30
C TYR A 104 10.17 0.81 -13.60
N ARG A 105 11.29 0.45 -14.24
CA ARG A 105 11.28 -0.41 -15.44
C ARG A 105 10.71 -1.79 -15.12
N THR A 106 10.94 -2.30 -13.92
CA THR A 106 10.46 -3.62 -13.49
C THR A 106 9.07 -3.59 -12.84
N SER A 107 8.60 -2.44 -12.37
CA SER A 107 7.32 -2.30 -11.64
C SER A 107 6.09 -2.26 -12.55
N GLY A 108 6.25 -2.32 -13.88
CA GLY A 108 5.12 -2.34 -14.81
C GLY A 108 4.33 -1.04 -14.91
N PHE A 109 4.92 0.10 -14.49
CA PHE A 109 4.30 1.41 -14.71
C PHE A 109 4.14 1.71 -16.20
N ASP A 110 3.02 2.36 -16.53
CA ASP A 110 2.69 2.77 -17.90
C ASP A 110 3.79 3.67 -18.48
N SER A 111 4.17 3.44 -19.75
CA SER A 111 5.12 4.29 -20.48
C SER A 111 4.70 5.76 -20.51
N ASP A 112 3.39 6.02 -20.51
CA ASP A 112 2.84 7.38 -20.52
C ASP A 112 3.16 8.15 -19.22
N TRP A 113 3.30 7.44 -18.09
CA TRP A 113 3.69 8.02 -16.80
C TRP A 113 5.11 8.61 -16.84
N PHE A 114 6.02 7.93 -17.54
CA PHE A 114 7.40 8.37 -17.72
C PHE A 114 7.50 9.59 -18.62
N SER A 115 6.87 9.54 -19.79
CA SER A 115 6.87 10.65 -20.74
C SER A 115 6.24 11.91 -20.14
N GLY A 116 5.18 11.75 -19.33
CA GLY A 116 4.60 12.86 -18.56
C GLY A 116 5.59 13.48 -17.58
N THR A 117 6.35 12.65 -16.85
CA THR A 117 7.30 13.12 -15.83
C THR A 117 8.54 13.78 -16.43
N GLU A 118 9.09 13.24 -17.53
CA GLU A 118 10.18 13.90 -18.27
C GLU A 118 9.77 15.28 -18.79
N ASN A 119 8.54 15.42 -19.28
CA ASN A 119 8.03 16.71 -19.75
C ASN A 119 7.91 17.75 -18.62
N ILE A 120 7.66 17.32 -17.38
CA ILE A 120 7.66 18.21 -16.22
C ILE A 120 9.09 18.66 -15.87
N LEU A 121 10.08 17.76 -15.98
CA LEU A 121 11.50 18.07 -15.71
C LEU A 121 12.18 18.94 -16.77
N ARG A 122 11.67 18.94 -18.01
CA ARG A 122 12.25 19.69 -19.15
C ARG A 122 11.67 21.09 -19.34
N LYS A 123 10.70 21.50 -18.51
CA LYS A 123 10.17 22.88 -18.46
C LYS A 123 11.02 23.75 -17.54
#